data_AF-A0A529QHI6-F1
#
_entry.id   AF-A0A529QHI6-F1
#
_cell.length_a   1.000
_cell.length_b   1.000
_cell.length_c   1.000
_cell.angle_alpha   90.00
_cell.angle_beta   90.00
_cell.angle_gamma   90.00
#
_symmetry.space_group_name_H-M   'P 1'
#
loop_
_entity.id
_entity.type
_entity.pdbx_description
1 polymer ?
#
loop_
_entity_poly.entity_id
_entity_poly.type
_entity_poly.pdbx_seq_one_letter_code
_entity_poly.pdbx_strand_id
1 'polypeptide(L)'
;MTGLRDVTIVTLPRGCISTTHGHLRSVGREGNEGMALWVGVQQDRHFAVTETVIPAQRHIRTNDGVCVIVAAEELHRLNVWLYKSGLKLLA
;
A
#
# COMPACT_ATOMS: atom_id res chain seq x y z
N MET A 1 -9.05 -16.96 -11.33
CA MET A 1 -8.63 -15.67 -10.73
C MET A 1 -7.99 -14.83 -11.83
N THR A 2 -8.61 -13.72 -12.23
CA THR A 2 -7.97 -12.73 -13.11
C THR A 2 -6.84 -12.07 -12.33
N GLY A 3 -5.62 -12.21 -12.85
CA GLY A 3 -4.45 -11.57 -12.27
C GLY A 3 -4.40 -10.08 -12.61
N LEU A 4 -3.54 -9.34 -11.91
CA LEU A 4 -3.31 -7.91 -12.21
C LEU A 4 -2.61 -7.68 -13.55
N ARG A 5 -2.12 -8.74 -14.22
CA ARG A 5 -1.43 -8.67 -15.51
C ARG A 5 -2.29 -8.08 -16.63
N ASP A 6 -3.61 -8.21 -16.54
CA ASP A 6 -4.55 -7.73 -17.55
C ASP A 6 -5.02 -6.29 -17.29
N VAL A 7 -4.61 -5.69 -16.16
CA VAL A 7 -4.96 -4.31 -15.82
C VAL A 7 -4.19 -3.35 -16.72
N THR A 8 -4.91 -2.51 -17.46
CA THR A 8 -4.34 -1.46 -18.31
C THR A 8 -4.67 -0.06 -17.82
N ILE A 9 -5.68 0.08 -16.95
CA ILE A 9 -6.10 1.37 -16.39
C ILE A 9 -6.15 1.24 -14.87
N VAL A 10 -5.59 2.23 -14.17
CA VAL A 10 -5.74 2.38 -12.72
C VAL A 10 -6.42 3.71 -12.45
N THR A 11 -7.58 3.69 -11.79
CA THR A 11 -8.20 4.91 -11.25
C THR A 11 -7.78 5.06 -9.79
N LEU A 12 -7.11 6.17 -9.51
CA LEU A 12 -6.63 6.51 -8.18
C LEU A 12 -7.31 7.79 -7.67
N PRO A 13 -8.20 7.70 -6.66
CA PRO A 13 -8.84 8.87 -6.09
C PRO A 13 -7.81 9.82 -5.47
N ARG A 14 -8.03 11.13 -5.63
CA ARG A 14 -7.17 12.16 -5.04
C ARG A 14 -6.98 11.99 -3.53
N GLY A 15 -8.01 11.52 -2.82
CA GLY A 15 -7.92 11.24 -1.38
C GLY A 15 -6.84 10.22 -1.04
N CYS A 16 -6.74 9.13 -1.83
CA CYS A 16 -5.70 8.11 -1.65
C CYS A 16 -4.29 8.67 -1.86
N ILE A 17 -4.12 9.52 -2.88
CA ILE A 17 -2.84 10.22 -3.13
C ILE A 17 -2.48 11.11 -1.96
N SER A 18 -3.43 11.92 -1.47
CA SER A 18 -3.20 12.82 -0.34
C SER A 18 -2.79 12.06 0.92
N THR A 19 -3.45 10.94 1.23
CA THR A 19 -3.09 10.09 2.37
C THR A 19 -1.68 9.51 2.21
N THR A 20 -1.37 8.99 1.02
CA THR A 20 -0.05 8.44 0.69
C THR A 20 1.04 9.50 0.86
N HIS A 21 0.88 10.66 0.23
CA HIS A 21 1.83 11.77 0.33
C HIS A 21 1.95 12.31 1.76
N GLY A 22 0.84 12.42 2.49
CA GLY A 22 0.83 12.87 3.88
C GLY A 22 1.67 11.95 4.77
N HIS A 23 1.46 10.64 4.65
CA HIS A 23 2.22 9.63 5.39
C HIS A 23 3.71 9.67 5.04
N LEU A 24 4.05 9.56 3.75
CA LEU A 24 5.44 9.54 3.29
C LEU A 24 6.18 10.83 3.64
N ARG A 25 5.51 11.98 3.57
CA ARG A 25 6.08 13.26 3.99
C ARG A 25 6.32 13.30 5.49
N SER A 26 5.40 12.76 6.30
CA SER A 26 5.58 12.70 7.76
C SER A 26 6.80 11.86 8.13
N VAL A 27 6.87 10.62 7.60
CA VAL A 27 7.98 9.69 7.87
C VAL A 27 9.30 10.24 7.31
N GLY A 28 9.29 10.82 6.12
CA GLY A 28 10.48 11.43 5.51
C GLY A 28 11.02 12.63 6.29
N ARG A 29 10.17 13.41 6.98
CA ARG A 29 10.63 14.50 7.86
C ARG A 29 11.39 14.02 9.09
N GLU A 30 11.17 12.77 9.48
CA GLU A 30 11.91 12.10 10.56
C GLU A 30 13.18 11.41 10.04
N GLY A 31 13.48 11.54 8.74
CA GLY A 31 14.63 10.92 8.10
C GLY A 31 14.48 9.41 7.91
N ASN A 32 13.24 8.93 7.82
CA ASN A 32 12.91 7.51 7.69
C ASN A 32 12.29 7.20 6.31
N GLU A 33 12.34 5.93 5.93
CA GLU A 33 11.55 5.38 4.83
C GLU A 33 10.20 4.87 5.33
N GLY A 34 9.13 5.15 4.57
CA GLY A 34 7.79 4.66 4.86
C GLY A 34 7.18 4.00 3.64
N MET A 35 6.23 3.12 3.89
CA MET A 35 5.44 2.41 2.89
C MET A 35 3.96 2.71 3.09
N ALA A 36 3.27 2.84 1.96
CA ALA A 36 1.82 2.96 1.86
C ALA A 36 1.38 2.06 0.72
N LEU A 37 0.23 1.41 0.87
CA LEU A 37 -0.29 0.45 -0.08
C LEU A 37 -1.62 0.96 -0.66
N TRP A 38 -1.84 0.75 -1.95
CA TRP A 38 -3.12 0.96 -2.62
C TRP A 38 -3.83 -0.37 -2.81
N VAL A 39 -5.08 -0.39 -2.38
CA VAL A 39 -5.94 -1.56 -2.50
C VAL A 39 -7.25 -1.17 -3.14
N GLY A 40 -7.90 -2.14 -3.77
CA GLY A 40 -9.09 -1.86 -4.55
C GLY A 40 -9.67 -3.08 -5.23
N VAL A 41 -10.50 -2.80 -6.23
CA VAL A 41 -11.23 -3.81 -6.98
C VAL A 41 -10.80 -3.79 -8.44
N GLN A 42 -10.70 -4.97 -9.03
CA GLN A 42 -10.45 -5.13 -10.46
C GLN A 42 -11.76 -5.47 -11.16
N GLN A 43 -12.08 -4.70 -12.20
CA GLN A 43 -13.17 -4.96 -13.14
C GLN A 43 -12.55 -5.04 -14.54
N ASP A 44 -12.48 -6.25 -15.09
CA ASP A 44 -11.80 -6.54 -16.36
C ASP A 44 -10.34 -6.01 -16.39
N ARG A 45 -10.10 -5.01 -17.24
CA ARG A 45 -8.80 -4.34 -17.44
C ARG A 45 -8.64 -3.07 -16.63
N HIS A 46 -9.62 -2.73 -15.79
CA HIS A 46 -9.62 -1.54 -14.96
C HIS A 46 -9.45 -1.93 -13.49
N PHE A 47 -8.50 -1.28 -12.81
CA PHE A 47 -8.34 -1.37 -11.37
C PHE A 47 -8.76 -0.05 -10.72
N ALA A 48 -9.79 -0.09 -9.89
CA ALA A 48 -10.24 1.06 -9.11
C ALA A 48 -9.66 0.96 -7.69
N VAL A 49 -8.72 1.85 -7.37
CA VAL A 49 -8.22 1.99 -6.00
C VAL A 49 -9.34 2.57 -5.14
N THR A 50 -9.67 1.89 -4.07
CA THR A 50 -10.73 2.32 -3.13
C THR A 50 -10.14 2.97 -1.90
N GLU A 51 -8.96 2.55 -1.47
CA GLU A 51 -8.34 3.06 -0.25
C GLU A 51 -6.81 2.94 -0.25
N THR A 52 -6.19 3.75 0.62
CA THR A 52 -4.77 3.66 0.97
C THR A 52 -4.64 3.03 2.33
N VAL A 53 -3.83 1.98 2.43
CA VAL A 53 -3.54 1.27 3.67
C VAL A 53 -2.12 1.58 4.09
N ILE A 54 -1.96 2.07 5.31
CA ILE A 54 -0.63 2.24 5.92
C ILE A 54 -0.39 1.02 6.82
N PRO A 55 0.48 0.08 6.41
CA PRO A 55 0.77 -1.08 7.24
C PRO A 55 1.50 -0.66 8.52
N ALA A 56 1.30 -1.44 9.58
CA ALA A 56 2.16 -1.37 10.75
C ALA A 56 3.60 -1.69 10.33
N GLN A 57 4.48 -0.69 10.44
CA GLN A 57 5.81 -0.74 9.88
C GLN A 57 6.83 -0.21 10.87
N ARG A 58 8.06 -0.70 10.75
CA ARG A 58 9.21 -0.24 11.52
C ARG A 58 10.21 0.40 10.57
N HIS A 59 10.82 1.48 11.03
CA HIS A 59 11.87 2.17 10.31
C HIS A 59 13.20 1.70 10.86
N ILE A 60 14.07 1.24 9.97
CA ILE A 60 15.46 0.94 10.28
C ILE A 60 16.31 2.01 9.60
N ARG A 61 17.21 2.60 10.39
CA ARG A 61 18.25 3.47 9.88
C ARG A 61 19.58 2.81 10.15
N THR A 62 20.34 2.58 9.09
CA THR A 62 21.71 2.07 9.15
C THR A 62 22.67 3.15 8.63
N ASN A 63 23.97 2.88 8.72
CA ASN A 63 24.97 3.77 8.11
C ASN A 63 24.88 3.78 6.58
N ASP A 64 24.30 2.73 5.99
CA ASP A 64 24.18 2.53 4.54
C ASP A 64 22.86 3.05 3.96
N GLY A 65 21.91 3.46 4.81
CA GLY A 65 20.65 4.01 4.36
C GLY A 65 19.49 3.83 5.34
N VAL A 66 18.29 3.88 4.79
CA VAL A 66 17.03 3.70 5.48
C VAL A 66 16.30 2.51 4.89
N CYS A 67 15.48 1.85 5.70
CA CYS A 67 14.70 0.69 5.28
C CYS A 67 13.39 0.66 6.06
N VAL A 68 12.32 0.26 5.38
CA VAL A 68 11.02 -0.04 5.98
C VAL A 68 10.85 -1.55 6.13
N ILE A 69 10.45 -2.01 7.32
CA ILE A 69 10.12 -3.40 7.57
C ILE A 69 8.67 -3.52 8.01
N VAL A 70 7.91 -4.35 7.30
CA VAL A 70 6.59 -4.82 7.74
C VAL A 70 6.73 -6.22 8.29
N ALA A 71 6.27 -6.42 9.53
CA ALA A 71 6.37 -7.69 10.22
C ALA A 71 5.47 -8.76 9.57
N ALA A 72 5.83 -10.04 9.73
CA ALA A 72 5.08 -11.14 9.13
C ALA A 72 3.62 -11.20 9.63
N GLU A 73 3.39 -10.85 10.90
CA GLU A 73 2.06 -10.79 11.51
C GLU A 73 1.20 -9.72 10.85
N GLU A 74 1.80 -8.58 10.50
CA GLU A 74 1.10 -7.50 9.80
C GLU A 74 0.76 -7.90 8.37
N LEU A 75 1.69 -8.56 7.66
CA LEU A 75 1.42 -9.11 6.32
C LEU A 75 0.28 -10.14 6.35
N HIS A 76 0.28 -11.02 7.36
CA HIS A 76 -0.80 -11.99 7.54
C HIS A 76 -2.14 -11.31 7.82
N ARG A 77 -2.16 -10.33 8.73
CA ARG A 77 -3.36 -9.54 9.06
C ARG A 77 -3.93 -8.85 7.82
N LEU A 78 -3.07 -8.23 7.01
CA LEU A 78 -3.48 -7.57 5.77
C LEU A 78 -4.05 -8.57 4.77
N ASN A 79 -3.41 -9.74 4.59
CA ASN A 79 -3.93 -10.77 3.69
C ASN A 79 -5.33 -11.26 4.12
N VAL A 80 -5.54 -11.51 5.41
CA VAL A 80 -6.86 -11.92 5.94
C VAL A 80 -7.89 -10.81 5.73
N TRP A 81 -7.52 -9.55 5.96
CA TRP A 81 -8.41 -8.42 5.77
C TRP A 81 -8.77 -8.22 4.28
N LEU A 82 -7.80 -8.25 3.37
CA LEU A 82 -8.01 -8.16 1.92
C LEU A 82 -8.98 -9.25 1.44
N TYR A 83 -8.77 -10.49 1.90
CA TYR A 83 -9.66 -11.61 1.57
C TYR A 83 -11.09 -11.38 2.06
N LYS A 84 -11.26 -10.96 3.32
CA LYS A 84 -12.59 -10.71 3.91
C LYS A 84 -13.32 -9.55 3.25
N SER A 85 -12.60 -8.52 2.84
CA SER A 85 -13.15 -7.32 2.19
C SER A 85 -13.35 -7.48 0.67
N GLY A 86 -12.88 -8.58 0.08
CA GLY A 86 -12.90 -8.78 -1.38
C GLY A 86 -11.99 -7.82 -2.15
N LEU A 87 -10.97 -7.27 -1.48
CA LEU A 87 -10.04 -6.31 -2.04
C LEU A 87 -8.76 -6.98 -2.53
N LYS A 88 -8.12 -6.34 -3.50
CA LYS A 88 -6.83 -6.74 -4.05
C LYS A 88 -5.79 -5.66 -3.73
N LEU A 89 -4.57 -6.10 -3.44
CA LEU A 89 -3.41 -5.22 -3.32
C LEU A 89 -2.86 -4.90 -4.70
N LEU A 90 -2.60 -3.61 -5.00
CA LEU A 90 -2.00 -3.18 -6.27
C LEU A 90 -0.51 -2.87 -6.15
N ALA A 91 -0.15 -1.97 -5.23
CA ALA A 91 1.21 -1.46 -5.00
C ALA A 91 1.33 -0.93 -3.58
#